data_AF-A0A8X6SFD9-F1
#
_entry.id   AF-A0A8X6SFD9-F1
#
_cell.length_a   1.000
_cell.length_b   1.000
_cell.length_c   1.000
_cell.angle_alpha   90.00
_cell.angle_beta   90.00
_cell.angle_gamma   90.00
#
_symmetry.space_group_name_H-M   'P 1'
#
loop_
_entity.id
_entity.type
_entity.pdbx_description
1 polymer ?
#
loop_
_entity_poly.entity_id
_entity_poly.type
_entity_poly.pdbx_seq_one_letter_code
_entity_poly.pdbx_strand_id
1 'polypeptide(L)'
;MDEQLKALLEGINALKNSQEQAKNELKERMEKGQKKMQKGLDDTKNELKERMEKGQGETKQEMQKYQEDLKNALEKKIDNVEEKINSVGEKIALKVEEKIAAVEEKKVGEEIERIKEQVEERIEEVTGNFTQRFEDLEKKLLACGNTKNESKFEPVSSVSMPASPVPLNASPVSVKLSTYDGKTNWETLPDTERLNLNSLYNSLDLRFGQKYSKEYARLQMKTRLQKTGESLQEYASEVERLANLAFSDHPATVRETISFQYFVYGLKEGEIQKAVRMTDVQDLKSALLYALKLEAATQASPKDRHII
;
A
#
# COMPACT_ATOMS: atom_id res chain seq x y z
N MET A 1 91.61 -48.46 75.20
CA MET A 1 90.15 -48.23 75.24
C MET A 1 89.74 -47.05 74.35
N ASP A 2 90.51 -45.95 74.32
CA ASP A 2 90.13 -44.73 73.57
C ASP A 2 90.07 -44.88 72.04
N GLU A 3 90.90 -45.75 71.44
CA GLU A 3 90.98 -45.90 69.98
C GLU A 3 89.73 -46.57 69.36
N GLN A 4 89.17 -47.56 70.07
CA GLN A 4 87.92 -48.22 69.67
C GLN A 4 86.71 -47.28 69.78
N LEU A 5 86.70 -46.40 70.78
CA LEU A 5 85.65 -45.41 70.96
C LEU A 5 85.65 -44.37 69.83
N LYS A 6 86.85 -43.97 69.38
CA LYS A 6 87.05 -43.03 68.27
C LYS A 6 86.60 -43.61 66.92
N ALA A 7 86.94 -44.87 66.64
CA ALA A 7 86.49 -45.60 65.45
C ALA A 7 84.96 -45.78 65.42
N LEU A 8 84.33 -46.03 66.57
CA LEU A 8 82.87 -46.11 66.67
C LEU A 8 82.21 -44.75 66.36
N LEU A 9 82.77 -43.66 66.87
CA LEU A 9 82.27 -42.29 66.64
C LEU A 9 82.40 -41.89 65.16
N GLU A 10 83.50 -42.25 64.50
CA GLU A 10 83.68 -42.08 63.05
C GLU A 10 82.68 -42.92 62.25
N GLY A 11 82.43 -44.17 62.65
CA GLY A 11 81.42 -45.04 62.03
C GLY A 11 80.00 -44.47 62.13
N ILE A 12 79.62 -43.92 63.29
CA ILE A 12 78.33 -43.25 63.50
C ILE A 12 78.21 -42.00 62.61
N ASN A 13 79.26 -41.18 62.53
CA ASN A 13 79.27 -39.99 61.69
C ASN A 13 79.17 -40.35 60.20
N ALA A 14 79.88 -41.38 59.74
CA ALA A 14 79.79 -41.89 58.38
C ALA A 14 78.38 -42.42 58.05
N LEU A 15 77.76 -43.16 58.98
CA LEU A 15 76.38 -43.63 58.86
C LEU A 15 75.39 -42.47 58.75
N LYS A 16 75.52 -41.45 59.60
CA LYS A 16 74.66 -40.26 59.59
C LYS A 16 74.79 -39.50 58.27
N ASN A 17 76.00 -39.33 57.76
CA ASN A 17 76.25 -38.68 56.47
C ASN A 17 75.67 -39.48 55.30
N SER A 18 75.85 -40.81 55.30
CA SER A 18 75.25 -41.70 54.30
C SER A 18 73.72 -41.66 54.32
N GLN A 19 73.11 -41.63 55.52
CA GLN A 19 71.67 -41.51 55.67
C GLN A 19 71.14 -40.16 55.14
N GLU A 20 71.83 -39.06 55.42
CA GLU A 20 71.47 -37.73 54.91
C GLU A 20 71.59 -37.67 53.38
N GLN A 21 72.65 -38.26 52.82
CA GLN A 21 72.83 -38.37 51.37
C GLN A 21 71.72 -39.20 50.72
N ALA A 22 71.43 -40.38 51.25
CA ALA A 22 70.34 -41.23 50.75
C ALA A 22 68.97 -40.53 50.80
N LYS A 23 68.71 -39.76 51.86
CA LYS A 23 67.49 -38.95 52.01
C LYS A 23 67.41 -37.85 50.96
N ASN A 24 68.52 -37.16 50.67
CA ASN A 24 68.58 -36.12 49.65
C ASN A 24 68.41 -36.68 48.23
N GLU A 25 69.06 -37.81 47.92
CA GLU A 25 68.89 -38.49 46.63
C GLU A 25 67.45 -39.00 46.43
N LEU A 26 66.83 -39.53 47.49
CA LEU A 26 65.43 -39.93 47.46
C LEU A 26 64.51 -38.72 47.16
N LYS A 27 64.76 -37.58 47.81
CA LYS A 27 64.01 -36.35 47.59
C LYS A 27 64.16 -35.84 46.15
N GLU A 28 65.38 -35.84 45.60
CA GLU A 28 65.64 -35.42 44.23
C GLU A 28 64.95 -36.35 43.21
N ARG A 29 64.97 -37.67 43.42
CA ARG A 29 64.24 -38.63 42.58
C ARG A 29 62.73 -38.41 42.65
N MET A 30 62.20 -38.09 43.83
CA MET A 30 60.79 -37.78 44.02
C MET A 30 60.38 -36.51 43.26
N GLU A 31 61.16 -35.43 43.37
CA GLU A 31 60.92 -34.18 42.63
C GLU A 31 61.04 -34.38 41.11
N LYS A 32 62.04 -35.14 40.63
CA LYS A 32 62.16 -35.49 39.21
C LYS A 32 60.98 -36.33 38.73
N GLY A 33 60.50 -37.27 39.56
CA GLY A 33 59.33 -38.08 39.27
C GLY A 33 58.06 -37.24 39.13
N GLN A 34 57.82 -36.32 40.07
CA GLN A 34 56.69 -35.39 40.02
C GLN A 34 56.76 -34.47 38.81
N LYS A 35 57.94 -33.90 38.48
CA LYS A 35 58.12 -33.06 37.29
C LYS A 35 57.82 -33.81 35.99
N LYS A 36 58.27 -35.07 35.87
CA LYS A 36 57.97 -35.91 34.70
C LYS A 36 56.47 -36.22 34.60
N MET A 37 55.83 -36.52 35.72
CA MET A 37 54.39 -36.76 35.79
C MET A 37 53.58 -35.52 35.39
N GLN A 38 53.96 -34.35 35.92
CA GLN A 38 53.34 -33.07 35.57
C GLN A 38 53.49 -32.77 34.08
N LYS A 39 54.70 -32.95 33.53
CA LYS A 39 54.94 -32.75 32.10
C LYS A 39 54.10 -33.69 31.23
N GLY A 40 54.04 -34.97 31.57
CA GLY A 40 53.20 -35.93 30.84
C GLY A 40 51.70 -35.59 30.90
N LEU A 41 51.22 -35.07 32.04
CA LEU A 41 49.85 -34.56 32.17
C LEU A 41 49.61 -33.33 31.29
N ASP A 42 50.57 -32.40 31.23
CA ASP A 42 50.46 -31.21 30.40
C ASP A 42 50.51 -31.56 28.89
N ASP A 43 51.39 -32.47 28.48
CA ASP A 43 51.49 -32.96 27.11
C ASP A 43 50.19 -33.65 26.66
N THR A 44 49.67 -34.58 27.49
CA THR A 44 48.39 -35.27 27.20
C THR A 44 47.20 -34.32 27.18
N LYS A 45 47.16 -33.31 28.06
CA LYS A 45 46.12 -32.26 28.07
C LYS A 45 46.15 -31.43 26.79
N ASN A 46 47.33 -31.08 26.30
CA ASN A 46 47.50 -30.30 25.07
C ASN A 46 47.06 -31.11 23.84
N GLU A 47 47.47 -32.38 23.73
CA GLU A 47 47.01 -33.27 22.65
C GLU A 47 45.49 -33.45 22.63
N LEU A 48 44.87 -33.62 23.80
CA LEU A 48 43.41 -33.69 23.94
C LEU A 48 42.73 -32.40 23.47
N LYS A 49 43.29 -31.25 23.80
CA LYS A 49 42.76 -29.95 23.39
C LYS A 49 42.85 -29.76 21.87
N GLU A 50 43.98 -30.10 21.27
CA GLU A 50 44.18 -30.00 19.82
C GLU A 50 43.23 -30.91 19.04
N ARG A 51 43.04 -32.17 19.50
CA ARG A 51 42.07 -33.08 18.89
C ARG A 51 40.63 -32.57 19.00
N MET A 52 40.28 -31.93 20.12
CA MET A 52 38.96 -31.34 20.31
C MET A 52 38.73 -30.15 19.38
N GLU A 53 39.71 -29.25 19.27
CA GLU A 53 39.64 -28.09 18.37
C GLU A 53 39.54 -28.54 16.91
N LYS A 54 40.33 -29.55 16.51
CA LYS A 54 40.28 -30.12 15.16
C LYS A 54 38.91 -30.75 14.86
N GLY A 55 38.38 -31.59 15.75
CA GLY A 55 37.08 -32.23 15.58
C GLY A 55 35.92 -31.21 15.54
N GLN A 56 35.98 -30.16 16.35
CA GLN A 56 35.03 -29.04 16.29
C GLN A 56 35.12 -28.28 14.97
N GLY A 57 36.34 -28.06 14.45
CA GLY A 57 36.59 -27.42 13.16
C GLY A 57 36.00 -28.21 12.00
N GLU A 58 36.24 -29.52 11.96
CA GLU A 58 35.71 -30.43 10.94
C GLU A 58 34.17 -30.43 10.96
N THR A 59 33.56 -30.56 12.14
CA THR A 59 32.09 -30.53 12.30
C THR A 59 31.50 -29.20 11.82
N LYS A 60 32.17 -28.08 12.13
CA LYS A 60 31.74 -26.75 11.69
C LYS A 60 31.85 -26.58 10.17
N GLN A 61 32.90 -27.11 9.55
CA GLN A 61 33.05 -27.09 8.09
C GLN A 61 32.00 -27.94 7.38
N GLU A 62 31.69 -29.14 7.90
CA GLU A 62 30.62 -29.97 7.36
C GLU A 62 29.27 -29.26 7.44
N MET A 63 28.96 -28.64 8.58
CA MET A 63 27.72 -27.88 8.73
C MET A 63 27.64 -26.67 7.79
N GLN A 64 28.76 -26.01 7.52
CA GLN A 64 28.83 -24.93 6.52
C GLN A 64 28.57 -25.45 5.10
N LYS A 65 29.14 -26.61 4.74
CA LYS A 65 28.87 -27.24 3.44
C LYS A 65 27.39 -27.58 3.27
N TYR A 66 26.76 -28.18 4.29
CA TYR A 66 25.32 -28.47 4.25
C TYR A 66 24.46 -27.21 4.10
N GLN A 67 24.82 -26.12 4.78
CA GLN A 67 24.12 -24.84 4.63
C GLN A 67 24.27 -24.26 3.23
N GLU A 68 25.48 -24.33 2.66
CA GLU A 68 25.78 -23.84 1.31
C GLU A 68 25.05 -24.66 0.24
N ASP A 69 25.04 -26.00 0.36
CA ASP A 69 24.31 -26.88 -0.54
C ASP A 69 22.80 -26.61 -0.51
N LEU A 70 22.24 -26.40 0.69
CA LEU A 70 20.83 -26.04 0.86
C LEU A 70 20.52 -24.68 0.23
N LYS A 71 21.39 -23.69 0.42
CA LYS A 71 21.24 -22.35 -0.17
C LYS A 71 21.26 -22.44 -1.70
N ASN A 72 22.24 -23.14 -2.27
CA ASN A 72 22.37 -23.34 -3.72
C ASN A 72 21.17 -24.09 -4.31
N ALA A 73 20.61 -25.06 -3.59
CA ALA A 73 19.41 -25.76 -4.02
C ALA A 73 18.15 -24.86 -3.98
N LEU A 74 18.04 -23.95 -3.02
CA LEU A 74 16.96 -22.98 -2.94
C LEU A 74 17.06 -21.93 -4.06
N GLU A 75 18.26 -21.41 -4.31
CA GLU A 75 18.52 -20.40 -5.35
C GLU A 75 18.13 -20.94 -6.74
N LYS A 76 18.55 -22.16 -7.08
CA LYS A 76 18.10 -22.84 -8.32
C LYS A 76 16.58 -23.01 -8.44
N LYS A 77 15.88 -23.22 -7.32
CA LYS A 77 14.40 -23.32 -7.33
C LYS A 77 13.75 -21.96 -7.54
N ILE A 78 14.34 -20.90 -6.98
CA ILE A 78 13.87 -19.52 -7.18
C ILE A 78 14.03 -19.15 -8.65
N ASP A 79 15.19 -19.36 -9.25
CA ASP A 79 15.45 -19.06 -10.67
C ASP A 79 14.43 -19.74 -11.60
N ASN A 80 14.17 -21.03 -11.39
CA ASN A 80 13.19 -21.79 -12.16
C ASN A 80 11.74 -21.28 -11.97
N VAL A 81 11.41 -20.76 -10.78
CA VAL A 81 10.10 -20.14 -10.53
C VAL A 81 10.01 -18.78 -11.24
N GLU A 82 11.07 -17.97 -11.18
CA GLU A 82 11.13 -16.68 -11.88
C GLU A 82 10.97 -16.85 -13.39
N GLU A 83 11.67 -17.82 -14.00
CA GLU A 83 11.52 -18.14 -15.43
C GLU A 83 10.06 -18.52 -15.78
N LYS A 84 9.41 -19.35 -14.96
CA LYS A 84 8.01 -19.74 -15.17
C LYS A 84 7.06 -18.56 -15.03
N ILE A 85 7.28 -17.69 -14.04
CA ILE A 85 6.48 -16.47 -13.83
C ILE A 85 6.62 -15.55 -15.03
N ASN A 86 7.84 -15.33 -15.53
CA ASN A 86 8.09 -14.48 -16.70
C ASN A 86 7.40 -15.05 -17.95
N SER A 87 7.51 -16.36 -18.20
CA SER A 87 6.82 -17.01 -19.32
C SER A 87 5.29 -16.89 -19.23
N VAL A 88 4.72 -17.00 -18.03
CA VAL A 88 3.28 -16.80 -17.82
C VAL A 88 2.90 -15.33 -18.00
N GLY A 89 3.72 -14.40 -17.51
CA GLY A 89 3.53 -12.96 -17.67
C GLY A 89 3.47 -12.56 -19.14
N GLU A 90 4.41 -13.03 -19.97
CA GLU A 90 4.41 -12.79 -21.41
C GLU A 90 3.17 -13.35 -22.11
N LYS A 91 2.76 -14.59 -21.76
CA LYS A 91 1.54 -15.19 -22.31
C LYS A 91 0.27 -14.42 -21.95
N ILE A 92 0.19 -13.90 -20.72
CA ILE A 92 -0.95 -13.07 -20.29
C ILE A 92 -0.95 -11.74 -21.05
N ALA A 93 0.22 -11.09 -21.18
CA ALA A 93 0.35 -9.83 -21.92
C ALA A 93 -0.16 -9.97 -23.36
N LEU A 94 0.35 -10.97 -24.10
CA LEU A 94 -0.08 -11.25 -25.48
C LEU A 94 -1.59 -11.50 -25.58
N LYS A 95 -2.15 -12.27 -24.64
CA LYS A 95 -3.59 -12.61 -24.66
C LYS A 95 -4.49 -11.43 -24.29
N VAL A 96 -3.99 -10.50 -23.48
CA VAL A 96 -4.69 -9.25 -23.16
C VAL A 96 -4.67 -8.31 -24.36
N GLU A 97 -3.53 -8.13 -25.01
CA GLU A 97 -3.40 -7.32 -26.23
C GLU A 97 -4.32 -7.84 -27.35
N GLU A 98 -4.34 -9.15 -27.59
CA GLU A 98 -5.23 -9.79 -28.56
C GLU A 98 -6.72 -9.50 -28.26
N LYS A 99 -7.12 -9.61 -26.98
CA LYS A 99 -8.51 -9.34 -26.57
C LYS A 99 -8.87 -7.86 -26.66
N ILE A 100 -7.95 -6.95 -26.37
CA ILE A 100 -8.17 -5.50 -26.53
C ILE A 100 -8.39 -5.18 -28.00
N ALA A 101 -7.51 -5.64 -28.89
CA ALA A 101 -7.65 -5.42 -30.33
C ALA A 101 -8.98 -5.95 -30.86
N ALA A 102 -9.40 -7.16 -30.44
CA ALA A 102 -10.68 -7.73 -30.86
C ALA A 102 -11.91 -6.94 -30.38
N VAL A 103 -11.84 -6.26 -29.23
CA VAL A 103 -12.93 -5.42 -28.70
C VAL A 103 -13.01 -4.08 -29.44
N GLU A 104 -11.86 -3.45 -29.70
CA GLU A 104 -11.77 -2.19 -30.42
C GLU A 104 -12.27 -2.34 -31.86
N GLU A 105 -11.87 -3.42 -32.55
CA GLU A 105 -12.20 -3.60 -33.97
C GLU A 105 -13.66 -4.01 -34.20
N LYS A 106 -14.21 -4.95 -33.41
CA LYS A 106 -15.51 -5.60 -33.74
C LYS A 106 -16.74 -5.00 -33.08
N LYS A 107 -16.60 -4.39 -31.90
CA LYS A 107 -17.79 -3.90 -31.17
C LYS A 107 -17.91 -2.39 -31.23
N VAL A 108 -16.81 -1.68 -30.94
CA VAL A 108 -16.83 -0.23 -30.89
C VAL A 108 -16.90 0.36 -32.30
N GLY A 109 -16.11 -0.15 -33.25
CA GLY A 109 -16.15 0.29 -34.65
C GLY A 109 -17.53 0.14 -35.29
N GLU A 110 -18.12 -1.06 -35.22
CA GLU A 110 -19.43 -1.35 -35.82
C GLU A 110 -20.59 -0.56 -35.19
N GLU A 111 -20.55 -0.29 -33.88
CA GLU A 111 -21.58 0.53 -33.22
C GLU A 111 -21.44 2.00 -33.62
N ILE A 112 -20.22 2.53 -33.73
CA ILE A 112 -19.99 3.91 -34.18
C ILE A 112 -20.48 4.08 -35.62
N GLU A 113 -20.21 3.12 -36.50
CA GLU A 113 -20.62 3.19 -37.91
C GLU A 113 -22.15 3.15 -38.04
N ARG A 114 -22.84 2.27 -37.29
CA ARG A 114 -24.30 2.24 -37.22
C ARG A 114 -24.91 3.53 -36.67
N ILE A 115 -24.34 4.11 -35.61
CA ILE A 115 -24.82 5.38 -35.05
C ILE A 115 -24.62 6.51 -36.07
N LYS A 116 -23.50 6.50 -36.80
CA LYS A 116 -23.23 7.49 -37.84
C LYS A 116 -24.28 7.44 -38.94
N GLU A 117 -24.59 6.25 -39.46
CA GLU A 117 -25.64 6.06 -40.48
C GLU A 117 -27.02 6.55 -39.99
N GLN A 118 -27.40 6.20 -38.75
CA GLN A 118 -28.67 6.67 -38.17
C GLN A 118 -28.74 8.19 -37.99
N VAL A 119 -27.61 8.83 -37.67
CA VAL A 119 -27.56 10.29 -37.52
C VAL A 119 -27.68 10.97 -38.89
N GLU A 120 -27.02 10.45 -39.92
CA GLU A 120 -27.11 10.96 -41.29
C GLU A 120 -28.57 10.88 -41.81
N GLU A 121 -29.23 9.74 -41.64
CA GLU A 121 -30.65 9.56 -42.04
C GLU A 121 -31.58 10.56 -41.34
N ARG A 122 -31.41 10.77 -40.03
CA ARG A 122 -32.23 11.74 -39.27
C ARG A 122 -31.98 13.18 -39.68
N ILE A 123 -30.75 13.53 -40.08
CA ILE A 123 -30.44 14.87 -40.60
C ILE A 123 -31.18 15.07 -41.92
N GLU A 124 -31.13 14.10 -42.84
CA GLU A 124 -31.84 14.19 -44.13
C GLU A 124 -33.35 14.33 -43.94
N GLU A 125 -33.96 13.55 -43.04
CA GLU A 125 -35.39 13.64 -42.73
C GLU A 125 -35.76 15.03 -42.18
N VAL A 126 -34.99 15.54 -41.21
CA VAL A 126 -35.22 16.87 -40.62
C VAL A 126 -35.07 17.95 -41.68
N THR A 127 -34.03 17.89 -42.52
CA THR A 127 -33.82 18.84 -43.60
C THR A 127 -34.98 18.81 -44.59
N GLY A 128 -35.41 17.63 -45.04
CA GLY A 128 -36.56 17.49 -45.95
C GLY A 128 -37.86 18.06 -45.36
N ASN A 129 -38.13 17.79 -44.09
CA ASN A 129 -39.27 18.36 -43.37
C ASN A 129 -39.23 19.89 -43.33
N PHE A 130 -38.05 20.49 -43.14
CA PHE A 130 -37.88 21.95 -43.19
C PHE A 130 -38.10 22.50 -44.60
N THR A 131 -37.56 21.85 -45.63
CA THR A 131 -37.74 22.26 -47.04
C THR A 131 -39.22 22.26 -47.42
N GLN A 132 -39.94 21.20 -47.07
CA GLN A 132 -41.36 21.08 -47.36
C GLN A 132 -42.20 22.14 -46.65
N ARG A 133 -41.91 22.41 -45.36
CA ARG A 133 -42.57 23.50 -44.62
C ARG A 133 -42.28 24.87 -45.22
N PHE A 134 -41.06 25.08 -45.71
CA PHE A 134 -40.67 26.33 -46.37
C PHE A 134 -41.43 26.52 -47.68
N GLU A 135 -41.54 25.49 -48.52
CA GLU A 135 -42.35 25.53 -49.75
C GLU A 135 -43.84 25.77 -49.45
N ASP A 136 -44.38 25.14 -48.41
CA ASP A 136 -45.76 25.37 -47.98
C ASP A 136 -45.99 26.81 -47.51
N LEU A 137 -45.00 27.42 -46.84
CA LEU A 137 -45.04 28.81 -46.45
C LEU A 137 -44.95 29.76 -47.65
N GLU A 138 -44.09 29.47 -48.63
CA GLU A 138 -44.02 30.25 -49.88
C GLU A 138 -45.34 30.19 -50.66
N LYS A 139 -45.95 29.01 -50.79
CA LYS A 139 -47.28 28.84 -51.41
C LYS A 139 -48.37 29.62 -50.66
N LYS A 140 -48.36 29.60 -49.32
CA LYS A 140 -49.31 30.38 -48.51
C LYS A 140 -49.09 31.88 -48.63
N LEU A 141 -47.85 32.34 -48.77
CA LEU A 141 -47.52 33.76 -48.96
C LEU A 141 -48.01 34.25 -50.34
N LEU A 142 -47.84 33.42 -51.39
CA LEU A 142 -48.38 33.69 -52.73
C LEU A 142 -49.92 33.72 -52.73
N ALA A 143 -50.57 32.84 -51.96
CA ALA A 143 -52.02 32.83 -51.81
C ALA A 143 -52.58 34.04 -51.03
N CYS A 144 -51.76 34.70 -50.22
CA CYS A 144 -52.15 35.87 -49.43
C CYS A 144 -51.95 37.20 -50.19
N GLY A 145 -51.42 37.16 -51.42
CA GLY A 145 -51.18 38.33 -52.27
C GLY A 145 -52.42 38.75 -53.08
N ASN A 146 -53.50 39.16 -52.42
CA ASN A 146 -54.52 40.03 -53.02
C ASN A 146 -55.45 40.65 -51.95
N THR A 147 -54.90 41.48 -51.07
CA THR A 147 -55.67 42.57 -50.46
C THR A 147 -54.82 43.83 -50.44
N LYS A 148 -55.12 44.73 -51.39
CA LYS A 148 -54.72 46.14 -51.31
C LYS A 148 -55.42 46.75 -50.10
N ASN A 149 -54.73 46.92 -48.98
CA ASN A 149 -55.13 47.87 -47.96
C ASN A 149 -53.95 48.81 -47.71
N GLU A 150 -53.99 49.96 -48.38
CA GLU A 150 -53.31 51.16 -47.93
C GLU A 150 -53.91 51.55 -46.58
N SER A 151 -53.10 51.53 -45.51
CA SER A 151 -53.42 52.26 -44.28
C SER A 151 -52.19 53.05 -43.84
N LYS A 152 -52.26 54.35 -44.13
CA LYS A 152 -51.53 55.42 -43.44
C LYS A 152 -51.54 55.18 -41.93
N PHE A 153 -50.38 55.12 -41.29
CA PHE A 153 -50.20 55.54 -39.90
C PHE A 153 -48.82 56.17 -39.73
N GLU A 154 -48.82 57.31 -39.03
CA GLU A 154 -47.73 58.27 -38.83
C GLU A 154 -46.65 57.79 -37.84
N PRO A 155 -45.46 58.45 -37.81
CA PRO A 155 -44.36 58.04 -36.94
C PRO A 155 -44.56 58.61 -35.54
N VAL A 156 -44.61 57.74 -34.53
CA VAL A 156 -44.55 58.12 -33.12
C VAL A 156 -43.23 57.68 -32.50
N SER A 157 -42.69 58.61 -31.70
CA SER A 157 -41.32 58.68 -31.22
C SER A 157 -40.96 57.66 -30.14
N SER A 158 -39.67 57.37 -30.11
CA SER A 158 -38.82 56.96 -28.99
C SER A 158 -39.50 56.71 -27.63
N VAL A 159 -39.48 55.45 -27.19
CA VAL A 159 -39.61 55.08 -25.77
C VAL A 159 -38.29 54.50 -25.29
N SER A 160 -37.66 55.24 -24.39
CA SER A 160 -36.49 54.86 -23.61
C SER A 160 -36.83 53.76 -22.61
N MET A 161 -35.95 52.76 -22.45
CA MET A 161 -36.03 51.78 -21.38
C MET A 161 -35.62 52.39 -20.02
N PRO A 162 -36.23 52.00 -18.90
CA PRO A 162 -35.68 52.28 -17.59
C PRO A 162 -34.66 51.20 -17.20
N ALA A 163 -33.41 51.62 -17.04
CA ALA A 163 -32.42 50.86 -16.30
C ALA A 163 -32.71 50.99 -14.79
N SER A 164 -32.75 49.87 -14.07
CA SER A 164 -32.62 49.86 -12.62
C SER A 164 -31.69 48.71 -12.22
N PRO A 165 -30.67 48.96 -11.37
CA PRO A 165 -29.66 47.97 -11.01
C PRO A 165 -30.11 47.17 -9.79
N VAL A 166 -29.88 45.85 -9.81
CA VAL A 166 -30.02 44.97 -8.64
C VAL A 166 -28.64 44.86 -7.95
N PRO A 167 -28.53 45.06 -6.62
CA PRO A 167 -27.25 45.05 -5.93
C PRO A 167 -26.72 43.62 -5.71
N LEU A 168 -25.43 43.42 -6.00
CA LEU A 168 -24.64 42.26 -5.61
C LEU A 168 -24.37 42.30 -4.11
N ASN A 169 -24.89 41.33 -3.37
CA ASN A 169 -24.46 41.05 -2.01
C ASN A 169 -24.08 39.57 -1.92
N ALA A 170 -22.78 39.29 -1.87
CA ALA A 170 -22.23 37.95 -1.75
C ALA A 170 -21.61 37.78 -0.36
N SER A 171 -22.22 36.91 0.45
CA SER A 171 -21.57 36.26 1.60
C SER A 171 -21.25 34.82 1.22
N PRO A 172 -20.18 34.21 1.76
CA PRO A 172 -19.57 33.03 1.19
C PRO A 172 -20.40 31.78 1.49
N VAL A 173 -20.92 31.14 0.44
CA VAL A 173 -21.60 29.85 0.54
C VAL A 173 -20.56 28.75 0.73
N SER A 174 -20.75 27.96 1.78
CA SER A 174 -20.01 26.73 2.03
C SER A 174 -20.24 25.74 0.88
N VAL A 175 -19.17 25.35 0.19
CA VAL A 175 -19.23 24.48 -0.99
C VAL A 175 -19.61 23.06 -0.56
N LYS A 176 -20.90 22.71 -0.69
CA LYS A 176 -21.33 21.33 -0.93
C LYS A 176 -21.39 21.16 -2.43
N LEU A 177 -20.41 20.46 -3.01
CA LEU A 177 -20.41 20.12 -4.42
C LEU A 177 -21.45 19.02 -4.66
N SER A 178 -22.72 19.42 -4.76
CA SER A 178 -23.68 18.69 -5.59
C SER A 178 -23.28 19.03 -7.02
N THR A 179 -22.94 18.03 -7.82
CA THR A 179 -22.65 18.15 -9.25
C THR A 179 -23.93 18.54 -10.00
N TYR A 180 -24.42 19.76 -9.76
CA TYR A 180 -25.61 20.31 -10.36
C TYR A 180 -25.25 20.86 -11.74
N ASP A 181 -25.44 20.05 -12.78
CA ASP A 181 -25.27 20.44 -14.18
C ASP A 181 -26.57 21.00 -14.81
N GLY A 182 -27.66 21.08 -14.02
CA GLY A 182 -28.98 21.55 -14.45
C GLY A 182 -29.71 20.63 -15.45
N LYS A 183 -29.07 19.54 -15.92
CA LYS A 183 -29.57 18.64 -16.97
C LYS A 183 -30.02 17.27 -16.44
N THR A 184 -29.80 17.00 -15.17
CA THR A 184 -29.99 15.67 -14.54
C THR A 184 -31.13 15.63 -13.53
N ASN A 185 -31.92 16.70 -13.45
CA ASN A 185 -33.08 16.75 -12.55
C ASN A 185 -34.29 16.13 -13.26
N TRP A 186 -34.94 15.13 -12.65
CA TRP A 186 -36.18 14.57 -13.18
C TRP A 186 -37.28 15.66 -13.27
N GLU A 187 -37.18 16.73 -12.46
CA GLU A 187 -38.04 17.93 -12.52
C GLU A 187 -37.74 18.88 -13.70
N THR A 188 -36.70 18.62 -14.51
CA THR A 188 -36.43 19.36 -15.75
C THR A 188 -36.69 18.53 -17.01
N LEU A 189 -37.04 17.24 -16.86
CA LEU A 189 -37.45 16.40 -17.98
C LEU A 189 -38.77 16.89 -18.60
N PRO A 190 -38.92 16.87 -19.94
CA PRO A 190 -40.20 17.10 -20.61
C PRO A 190 -41.25 16.07 -20.15
N ASP A 191 -42.52 16.45 -20.11
CA ASP A 191 -43.60 15.57 -19.61
C ASP A 191 -43.72 14.26 -20.41
N THR A 192 -43.34 14.27 -21.69
CA THR A 192 -43.28 13.08 -22.56
C THR A 192 -42.20 12.07 -22.14
N GLU A 193 -41.08 12.54 -21.57
CA GLU A 193 -39.98 11.69 -21.12
C GLU A 193 -40.13 11.26 -19.66
N ARG A 194 -40.85 12.02 -18.83
CA ARG A 194 -41.18 11.64 -17.45
C ARG A 194 -42.07 10.40 -17.36
N LEU A 195 -42.92 10.21 -18.36
CA LEU A 195 -43.79 9.04 -18.49
C LEU A 195 -43.06 7.81 -19.05
N ASN A 196 -41.83 7.99 -19.57
CA ASN A 196 -40.99 6.91 -20.03
C ASN A 196 -40.13 6.38 -18.86
N LEU A 197 -40.40 5.13 -18.45
CA LEU A 197 -39.72 4.48 -17.33
C LEU A 197 -38.20 4.45 -17.49
N ASN A 198 -37.69 4.25 -18.71
CA ASN A 198 -36.26 4.15 -18.97
C ASN A 198 -35.57 5.52 -18.87
N SER A 199 -36.21 6.57 -19.40
CA SER A 199 -35.71 7.95 -19.28
C SER A 199 -35.71 8.44 -17.83
N LEU A 200 -36.77 8.12 -17.08
CA LEU A 200 -36.84 8.43 -15.65
C LEU A 200 -35.76 7.66 -14.87
N TYR A 201 -35.63 6.35 -15.09
CA TYR A 201 -34.59 5.52 -14.46
C TYR A 201 -33.19 6.09 -14.73
N ASN A 202 -32.85 6.41 -15.98
CA ASN A 202 -31.54 6.96 -16.32
C ASN A 202 -31.28 8.32 -15.66
N SER A 203 -32.28 9.20 -15.57
CA SER A 203 -32.14 10.48 -14.88
C SER A 203 -31.92 10.32 -13.37
N LEU A 204 -32.64 9.37 -12.76
CA LEU A 204 -32.50 9.05 -11.34
C LEU A 204 -31.18 8.35 -11.04
N ASP A 205 -30.72 7.45 -11.91
CA ASP A 205 -29.43 6.78 -11.80
C ASP A 205 -28.26 7.75 -12.08
N LEU A 206 -28.42 8.75 -12.95
CA LEU A 206 -27.39 9.78 -13.09
C LEU A 206 -27.27 10.65 -11.82
N ARG A 207 -28.41 11.02 -11.23
CA ARG A 207 -28.46 11.95 -10.09
C ARG A 207 -28.17 11.29 -8.75
N PHE A 208 -28.71 10.09 -8.55
CA PHE A 208 -28.68 9.35 -7.29
C PHE A 208 -28.00 7.99 -7.41
N GLY A 209 -27.59 7.59 -8.62
CA GLY A 209 -27.02 6.27 -8.84
C GLY A 209 -25.68 6.08 -8.15
N GLN A 210 -25.43 4.82 -7.85
CA GLN A 210 -24.29 4.42 -7.05
C GLN A 210 -22.95 4.67 -7.76
N LYS A 211 -22.92 4.81 -9.09
CA LYS A 211 -21.69 5.02 -9.86
C LYS A 211 -20.97 6.31 -9.45
N TYR A 212 -21.67 7.44 -9.44
CA TYR A 212 -21.09 8.72 -9.02
C TYR A 212 -20.82 8.75 -7.51
N SER A 213 -21.65 8.07 -6.71
CA SER A 213 -21.43 7.90 -5.27
C SER A 213 -20.14 7.13 -4.95
N LYS A 214 -19.86 6.05 -5.69
CA LYS A 214 -18.64 5.23 -5.59
C LYS A 214 -17.40 6.03 -5.99
N GLU A 215 -17.42 6.71 -7.13
CA GLU A 215 -16.29 7.54 -7.59
C GLU A 215 -16.01 8.71 -6.64
N TYR A 216 -17.06 9.32 -6.09
CA TYR A 216 -16.91 10.35 -5.06
C TYR A 216 -16.26 9.78 -3.79
N ALA A 217 -16.67 8.60 -3.32
CA ALA A 217 -16.06 7.94 -2.18
C ALA A 217 -14.57 7.60 -2.44
N ARG A 218 -14.23 7.16 -3.66
CA ARG A 218 -12.83 6.92 -4.08
C ARG A 218 -11.99 8.19 -4.01
N LEU A 219 -12.55 9.30 -4.50
CA LEU A 219 -11.88 10.60 -4.46
C LEU A 219 -11.68 11.09 -3.02
N GLN A 220 -12.72 11.00 -2.18
CA GLN A 220 -12.63 11.34 -0.76
C GLN A 220 -11.51 10.55 -0.09
N MET A 221 -11.47 9.23 -0.30
CA MET A 221 -10.42 8.35 0.23
C MET A 221 -9.02 8.78 -0.18
N LYS A 222 -8.80 9.14 -1.45
CA LYS A 222 -7.50 9.63 -1.95
C LYS A 222 -7.00 10.89 -1.24
N THR A 223 -7.91 11.77 -0.88
CA THR A 223 -7.59 13.04 -0.21
C THR A 223 -7.61 12.95 1.32
N ARG A 224 -7.95 11.78 1.87
CA ARG A 224 -8.26 11.63 3.29
C ARG A 224 -7.00 11.49 4.14
N LEU A 225 -6.65 12.56 4.84
CA LEU A 225 -5.59 12.59 5.86
C LEU A 225 -6.19 12.81 7.24
N GLN A 226 -5.57 12.28 8.30
CA GLN A 226 -5.99 12.48 9.69
C GLN A 226 -5.96 13.97 10.05
N LYS A 227 -7.07 14.50 10.56
CA LYS A 227 -7.21 15.92 10.90
C LYS A 227 -6.56 16.25 12.25
N THR A 228 -6.25 17.53 12.46
CA THR A 228 -5.79 18.00 13.77
C THR A 228 -6.91 17.89 14.81
N GLY A 229 -6.71 17.09 15.86
CA GLY A 229 -7.71 16.85 16.91
C GLY A 229 -8.66 15.69 16.62
N GLU A 230 -8.50 14.99 15.50
CA GLU A 230 -9.23 13.77 15.20
C GLU A 230 -8.52 12.55 15.79
N SER A 231 -9.28 11.71 16.51
CA SER A 231 -8.72 10.50 17.11
C SER A 231 -8.34 9.46 16.05
N LEU A 232 -7.36 8.62 16.36
CA LEU A 232 -6.95 7.51 15.48
C LEU A 232 -8.13 6.57 15.15
N GLN A 233 -9.05 6.41 16.10
CA GLN A 233 -10.23 5.54 15.97
C GLN A 233 -11.27 6.12 15.01
N GLU A 234 -11.58 7.42 15.12
CA GLU A 234 -12.48 8.12 14.19
C GLU A 234 -11.88 8.11 12.78
N TYR A 235 -10.58 8.36 12.66
CA TYR A 235 -9.89 8.32 11.39
C TYR A 235 -9.95 6.93 10.74
N ALA A 236 -9.61 5.87 11.48
CA ALA A 236 -9.68 4.49 10.98
C ALA A 236 -11.10 4.09 10.56
N SER A 237 -12.10 4.43 11.38
CA SER A 237 -13.51 4.13 11.10
C SER A 237 -13.99 4.83 9.82
N GLU A 238 -13.56 6.07 9.60
CA GLU A 238 -13.91 6.81 8.39
C GLU A 238 -13.21 6.25 7.15
N VAL A 239 -11.94 5.84 7.25
CA VAL A 239 -11.23 5.15 6.15
C VAL A 239 -11.92 3.84 5.79
N GLU A 240 -12.29 3.02 6.77
CA GLU A 240 -13.02 1.76 6.57
C GLU A 240 -14.39 2.00 5.92
N ARG A 241 -15.14 3.00 6.40
CA ARG A 241 -16.44 3.39 5.83
C ARG A 241 -16.29 3.81 4.37
N LEU A 242 -15.30 4.64 4.05
CA LEU A 242 -15.05 5.10 2.68
C LEU A 242 -14.61 3.96 1.77
N ALA A 243 -13.76 3.04 2.24
CA ALA A 243 -13.35 1.87 1.48
C ALA A 243 -14.52 0.93 1.16
N ASN A 244 -15.40 0.68 2.13
CA ASN A 244 -16.62 -0.10 1.93
C ASN A 244 -17.59 0.55 0.93
N LEU A 245 -17.67 1.88 0.91
CA LEU A 245 -18.51 2.61 -0.03
C LEU A 245 -17.90 2.62 -1.45
N ALA A 246 -16.60 2.92 -1.55
CA ALA A 246 -15.85 3.08 -2.80
C ALA A 246 -15.61 1.77 -3.57
N PHE A 247 -15.46 0.66 -2.84
CA PHE A 247 -15.05 -0.64 -3.37
C PHE A 247 -16.03 -1.75 -2.96
N SER A 248 -17.31 -1.43 -2.78
CA SER A 248 -18.37 -2.39 -2.44
C SER A 248 -18.42 -3.61 -3.38
N ASP A 249 -18.03 -3.44 -4.65
CA ASP A 249 -17.97 -4.53 -5.65
C ASP A 249 -16.75 -5.46 -5.51
N HIS A 250 -15.78 -5.13 -4.65
CA HIS A 250 -14.53 -5.90 -4.47
C HIS A 250 -14.67 -6.89 -3.29
N PRO A 251 -13.87 -7.97 -3.24
CA PRO A 251 -13.82 -8.85 -2.08
C PRO A 251 -13.45 -8.11 -0.79
N ALA A 252 -13.94 -8.59 0.36
CA ALA A 252 -13.67 -7.98 1.66
C ALA A 252 -12.17 -7.90 1.98
N THR A 253 -11.39 -8.91 1.59
CA THR A 253 -9.92 -8.93 1.75
C THR A 253 -9.25 -7.76 1.03
N VAL A 254 -9.66 -7.47 -0.21
CA VAL A 254 -9.12 -6.36 -1.00
C VAL A 254 -9.49 -5.01 -0.37
N ARG A 255 -10.72 -4.87 0.12
CA ARG A 255 -11.15 -3.65 0.83
C ARG A 255 -10.37 -3.43 2.13
N GLU A 256 -10.04 -4.49 2.84
CA GLU A 256 -9.26 -4.42 4.08
C GLU A 256 -7.81 -4.00 3.78
N THR A 257 -7.18 -4.56 2.75
CA THR A 257 -5.85 -4.14 2.30
C THR A 257 -5.82 -2.67 1.87
N ILE A 258 -6.83 -2.23 1.11
CA ILE A 258 -6.97 -0.83 0.70
C ILE A 258 -7.14 0.08 1.93
N SER A 259 -8.03 -0.28 2.86
CA SER A 259 -8.24 0.48 4.09
C SER A 259 -6.96 0.62 4.91
N PHE A 260 -6.21 -0.49 5.07
CA PHE A 260 -4.93 -0.50 5.76
C PHE A 260 -3.93 0.46 5.10
N GLN A 261 -3.72 0.35 3.79
CA GLN A 261 -2.75 1.19 3.07
C GLN A 261 -3.06 2.68 3.21
N TYR A 262 -4.33 3.06 3.08
CA TYR A 262 -4.74 4.45 3.18
C TYR A 262 -4.71 4.97 4.62
N PHE A 263 -5.08 4.15 5.60
CA PHE A 263 -4.91 4.49 7.01
C PHE A 263 -3.44 4.82 7.30
N VAL A 264 -2.52 3.92 6.94
CA VAL A 264 -1.09 4.14 7.17
C VAL A 264 -0.57 5.36 6.41
N TYR A 265 -1.02 5.60 5.18
CA TYR A 265 -0.60 6.76 4.39
C TYR A 265 -1.07 8.09 4.99
N GLY A 266 -2.31 8.16 5.50
CA GLY A 266 -2.88 9.42 5.97
C GLY A 266 -2.74 9.70 7.46
N LEU A 267 -2.01 8.88 8.23
CA LEU A 267 -1.63 9.21 9.61
C LEU A 267 -0.87 10.54 9.67
N LYS A 268 -1.25 11.40 10.63
CA LYS A 268 -0.66 12.74 10.79
C LYS A 268 0.77 12.68 11.35
N GLU A 269 0.99 11.81 12.33
CA GLU A 269 2.24 11.75 13.06
C GLU A 269 3.24 10.84 12.35
N GLY A 270 4.28 11.44 11.77
CA GLY A 270 5.27 10.72 10.96
C GLY A 270 6.02 9.61 11.71
N GLU A 271 6.19 9.76 13.03
CA GLU A 271 6.80 8.73 13.90
C GLU A 271 5.90 7.48 13.98
N ILE A 272 4.61 7.67 14.27
CA ILE A 272 3.62 6.58 14.33
C ILE A 272 3.44 5.95 12.93
N GLN A 273 3.35 6.77 11.89
CA GLN A 273 3.26 6.30 10.51
C GLN A 273 4.45 5.40 10.14
N LYS A 274 5.68 5.84 10.41
CA LYS A 274 6.89 5.08 10.08
C LYS A 274 6.95 3.78 10.88
N ALA A 275 6.57 3.82 12.16
CA ALA A 275 6.55 2.64 13.01
C ALA A 275 5.50 1.61 12.53
N VAL A 276 4.30 2.04 12.17
CA VAL A 276 3.25 1.14 11.62
C VAL A 276 3.66 0.59 10.24
N ARG A 277 4.46 1.30 9.43
CA ARG A 277 4.99 0.75 8.16
C ARG A 277 6.07 -0.30 8.35
N MET A 278 6.76 -0.29 9.49
CA MET A 278 7.86 -1.22 9.81
C MET A 278 7.37 -2.50 10.48
N THR A 279 6.06 -2.64 10.72
CA THR A 279 5.48 -3.87 11.28
C THR A 279 5.00 -4.81 10.18
N ASP A 280 4.99 -6.11 10.46
CA ASP A 280 4.50 -7.16 9.55
C ASP A 280 2.96 -7.26 9.53
N VAL A 281 2.27 -6.17 9.84
CA VAL A 281 0.81 -6.12 9.95
C VAL A 281 0.20 -5.82 8.60
N GLN A 282 -0.89 -6.51 8.25
CA GLN A 282 -1.60 -6.33 6.97
C GLN A 282 -3.07 -5.92 7.11
N ASP A 283 -3.61 -5.93 8.33
CA ASP A 283 -5.00 -5.61 8.64
C ASP A 283 -5.14 -4.23 9.30
N LEU A 284 -6.25 -3.56 9.01
CA LEU A 284 -6.54 -2.24 9.56
C LEU A 284 -6.62 -2.24 11.09
N LYS A 285 -7.21 -3.30 11.66
CA LYS A 285 -7.45 -3.40 13.11
C LYS A 285 -6.15 -3.52 13.90
N SER A 286 -5.23 -4.38 13.48
CA SER A 286 -3.93 -4.51 14.14
C SER A 286 -3.07 -3.27 13.93
N ALA A 287 -3.16 -2.61 12.76
CA ALA A 287 -2.47 -1.35 12.51
C ALA A 287 -2.95 -0.23 13.44
N LEU A 288 -4.27 -0.11 13.62
CA LEU A 288 -4.88 0.81 14.58
C LEU A 288 -4.46 0.48 16.01
N LEU A 289 -4.48 -0.79 16.41
CA LEU A 289 -4.08 -1.21 17.76
C LEU A 289 -2.61 -0.86 18.04
N TYR A 290 -1.73 -1.05 17.07
CA TYR A 290 -0.32 -0.69 17.19
C TYR A 290 -0.13 0.83 17.26
N ALA A 291 -0.83 1.60 16.42
CA ALA A 291 -0.81 3.05 16.46
C ALA A 291 -1.28 3.59 17.83
N LEU A 292 -2.35 3.04 18.39
CA LEU A 292 -2.86 3.40 19.72
C LEU A 292 -1.84 3.09 20.84
N LYS A 293 -1.13 1.95 20.76
CA LYS A 293 -0.08 1.61 21.72
C LYS A 293 1.06 2.63 21.69
N LEU A 294 1.46 3.07 20.49
CA LEU A 294 2.49 4.10 20.34
C LEU A 294 2.04 5.46 20.83
N GLU A 295 0.80 5.86 20.53
CA GLU A 295 0.22 7.12 21.04
C GLU A 295 0.16 7.13 22.57
N ALA A 296 -0.23 6.01 23.20
CA ALA A 296 -0.18 5.89 24.66
C ALA A 296 1.25 5.94 25.21
N ALA A 297 2.21 5.32 24.52
CA ALA A 297 3.63 5.34 24.92
C ALA A 297 4.26 6.74 24.77
N THR A 298 3.91 7.50 23.73
CA THR A 298 4.39 8.88 23.55
C THR A 298 3.78 9.83 24.58
N GLN A 299 2.52 9.62 24.98
CA GLN A 299 1.89 10.36 26.08
C GLN A 299 2.50 10.02 27.45
N ALA A 300 2.91 8.76 27.65
CA ALA A 300 3.53 8.30 28.89
C ALA A 300 5.01 8.70 29.01
N SER A 301 5.71 8.87 27.89
CA SER A 301 7.10 9.35 27.85
C SER A 301 7.13 10.87 28.08
N PRO A 302 7.72 11.37 29.17
CA PRO A 302 7.84 12.81 29.40
C PRO A 302 8.81 13.40 28.38
N LYS A 303 8.32 13.99 27.28
CA LYS A 303 9.11 14.94 26.49
C LYS A 303 9.10 16.27 27.26
N ASP A 304 10.21 16.54 27.96
CA ASP A 304 10.64 17.83 28.51
C ASP A 304 9.53 18.84 28.86
N ARG A 305 8.99 18.74 30.09
CA ARG A 305 8.47 19.93 30.76
C ARG A 305 9.66 20.76 31.20
N HIS A 306 10.16 21.63 30.31
CA HIS A 306 11.03 22.72 30.72
C HIS A 306 10.31 23.54 31.79
N ILE A 307 10.88 23.48 32.99
CA ILE A 307 10.61 24.37 34.10
C ILE A 307 11.20 25.73 33.69
N ILE A 308 10.34 26.75 33.59
CA ILE A 308 10.72 28.15 33.81
C ILE A 308 9.80 28.68 34.89
#